data_AF-A0A8K0Q3P5-F1
#
_entry.id   AF-A0A8K0Q3P5-F1
#
_cell.length_a   1.000
_cell.length_b   1.000
_cell.length_c   1.000
_cell.angle_alpha   90.00
_cell.angle_beta   90.00
_cell.angle_gamma   90.00
#
_symmetry.space_group_name_H-M   'P 1'
#
loop_
_entity.id
_entity.type
_entity.pdbx_description
1 polymer ?
#
loop_
_entity_poly.entity_id
_entity_poly.type
_entity_poly.pdbx_seq_one_letter_code
_entity_poly.pdbx_strand_id
1 'polypeptide(L)'
;MRPSLRLILVSLVLGADLVRCAINLDGSQAVEPASEDNPDDPSPIGDINTYQPDQHDCPPPCVDYANIHSWIPYLSVQRLSRCKAPMLLQLSVSQPLDVEDSTILIRSCTLGSHSTAAKIIDETPVDNLKKEDTLVQDSSLNVAPACIISGTPVSTKLSIGKGDPGNGNKEHIASLLKGMNKFFSTKDNCDENFVFAYYQQTVASVYIGPGLGKPTVKSALDAMGEHISAGGSVSNQTVAELCGNGRKPQQVFGVAIDTTGDLAAVQKAALDWSKG
;
A
#
# COMPACT_ATOMS: atom_id res chain seq x y z
N MET A 1 53.58 53.85 44.47
CA MET A 1 52.12 53.86 44.30
C MET A 1 51.81 53.40 42.87
N ARG A 2 51.25 52.21 42.71
CA ARG A 2 50.73 51.68 41.44
C ARG A 2 49.24 52.00 41.34
N PRO A 3 48.72 52.40 40.17
CA PRO A 3 47.38 52.04 39.78
C PRO A 3 47.44 50.83 38.85
N SER A 4 46.78 49.77 39.30
CA SER A 4 46.28 48.67 38.50
C SER A 4 45.18 49.17 37.55
N LEU A 5 45.25 48.82 36.27
CA LEU A 5 44.01 48.63 35.50
C LEU A 5 44.06 47.26 34.81
N ARG A 6 42.94 46.59 34.96
CA ARG A 6 42.66 45.18 34.74
C ARG A 6 41.70 45.10 33.56
N LEU A 7 41.86 44.04 32.75
CA LEU A 7 40.77 43.26 32.13
C LEU A 7 40.01 44.00 30.98
N ILE A 8 39.47 43.40 29.91
CA ILE A 8 38.83 42.09 29.70
C ILE A 8 38.95 41.73 28.20
N LEU A 9 39.39 40.51 27.88
CA LEU A 9 39.08 39.84 26.60
C LEU A 9 37.57 39.57 26.56
N VAL A 10 36.85 40.11 25.59
CA VAL A 10 35.48 39.65 25.29
C VAL A 10 35.54 38.75 24.08
N SER A 11 35.25 37.47 24.34
CA SER A 11 35.11 36.39 23.39
C SER A 11 34.00 36.66 22.38
N LEU A 12 34.31 36.46 21.08
CA LEU A 12 33.32 36.34 20.02
C LEU A 12 32.53 35.03 20.20
N VAL A 13 31.27 35.14 20.61
CA VAL A 13 30.30 34.06 20.51
C VAL A 13 29.63 34.18 19.14
N LEU A 14 30.03 33.35 18.19
CA LEU A 14 29.31 33.13 16.93
C LEU A 14 28.05 32.32 17.24
N GLY A 15 26.94 33.00 17.52
CA GLY A 15 25.61 32.42 17.44
C GLY A 15 25.21 32.32 15.97
N ALA A 16 25.02 31.10 15.46
CA ALA A 16 24.36 30.91 14.18
C ALA A 16 22.85 30.99 14.41
N ASP A 17 22.30 32.20 14.31
CA ASP A 17 20.85 32.41 14.31
C ASP A 17 20.28 31.96 12.97
N LEU A 18 19.50 30.88 12.99
CA LEU A 18 18.72 30.44 11.83
C LEU A 18 17.51 31.38 11.66
N VAL A 19 17.49 32.11 10.56
CA VAL A 19 16.34 32.93 10.15
C VAL A 19 15.39 32.09 9.32
N ARG A 20 14.10 32.06 9.69
CA ARG A 20 13.02 31.57 8.83
C ARG A 20 12.53 32.72 7.97
N CYS A 21 12.36 32.49 6.66
CA CYS A 21 11.73 33.43 5.74
C CYS A 21 10.49 32.81 5.11
N ALA A 22 9.47 33.65 4.87
CA ALA A 22 8.37 33.35 3.97
C ALA A 22 8.74 33.90 2.59
N ILE A 23 8.72 33.05 1.57
CA ILE A 23 9.03 33.41 0.18
C ILE A 23 7.73 33.27 -0.61
N ASN A 24 7.26 34.34 -1.22
CA ASN A 24 6.26 34.24 -2.27
C ASN A 24 6.94 33.70 -3.53
N LEU A 25 6.37 32.65 -4.14
CA LEU A 25 6.94 31.95 -5.30
C LEU A 25 7.05 32.83 -6.56
N ASP A 26 6.46 34.03 -6.55
CA ASP A 26 6.52 35.04 -7.61
C ASP A 26 7.60 36.12 -7.40
N GLY A 27 8.31 36.10 -6.28
CA GLY A 27 9.39 37.05 -5.96
C GLY A 27 8.93 38.40 -5.38
N SER A 28 7.64 38.55 -5.03
CA SER A 28 7.12 39.75 -4.36
C SER A 28 7.48 39.79 -2.86
N GLN A 29 7.62 41.00 -2.30
CA GLN A 29 7.86 41.19 -0.86
C GLN A 29 6.57 40.88 -0.08
N ALA A 30 6.60 39.85 0.77
CA ALA A 30 5.48 39.51 1.64
C ALA A 30 5.23 40.66 2.63
N VAL A 31 4.11 41.35 2.49
CA VAL A 31 3.81 42.57 3.27
C VAL A 31 2.96 42.33 4.51
N GLU A 32 2.12 41.30 4.57
CA GLU A 32 1.35 40.94 5.78
C GLU A 32 1.04 39.41 5.79
N PRO A 33 0.90 38.77 6.97
CA PRO A 33 0.43 37.39 7.04
C PRO A 33 -1.01 37.29 6.51
N ALA A 34 -1.33 36.21 5.79
CA ALA A 34 -2.66 35.95 5.29
C ALA A 34 -3.68 36.04 6.44
N SER A 35 -4.55 37.05 6.38
CA SER A 35 -5.62 37.24 7.35
C SER A 35 -6.77 36.28 7.02
N GLU A 36 -7.30 35.59 8.03
CA GLU A 36 -8.44 34.66 7.94
C GLU A 36 -9.74 35.29 7.41
N ASP A 37 -9.77 36.61 7.23
CA ASP A 37 -10.95 37.39 6.88
C ASP A 37 -11.19 37.54 5.36
N ASN A 38 -10.32 37.00 4.50
CA ASN A 38 -10.52 37.03 3.04
C ASN A 38 -10.82 35.62 2.48
N PRO A 39 -12.09 35.27 2.21
CA PRO A 39 -12.47 33.95 1.71
C PRO A 39 -11.96 33.63 0.30
N ASP A 40 -11.43 34.64 -0.43
CA ASP A 40 -10.85 34.48 -1.76
C ASP A 40 -9.30 34.36 -1.74
N ASP A 41 -8.66 34.36 -0.57
CA ASP A 41 -7.23 34.10 -0.44
C ASP A 41 -7.01 32.62 -0.06
N PRO A 42 -6.61 31.74 -1.01
CA PRO A 42 -6.37 30.34 -0.70
C PRO A 42 -5.17 30.27 0.24
N SER A 43 -5.44 30.09 1.53
CA SER A 43 -4.42 29.80 2.52
C SER A 43 -3.51 28.68 1.98
N PRO A 44 -2.17 28.83 2.01
CA PRO A 44 -1.24 27.76 1.60
C PRO A 44 -1.28 26.57 2.57
N ILE A 45 -2.02 26.70 3.67
CA ILE A 45 -2.37 25.61 4.57
C ILE A 45 -3.53 24.87 3.90
N GLY A 46 -3.23 23.72 3.30
CA GLY A 46 -4.26 22.82 2.80
C GLY A 46 -5.31 22.54 3.86
N ASP A 47 -6.54 22.24 3.44
CA ASP A 47 -7.66 21.94 4.32
C ASP A 47 -7.19 21.10 5.52
N ILE A 48 -7.44 21.62 6.73
CA ILE A 48 -6.99 21.03 8.00
C ILE A 48 -7.48 19.58 8.16
N ASN A 49 -8.52 19.19 7.43
CA ASN A 49 -9.10 17.85 7.46
C ASN A 49 -8.46 16.91 6.43
N THR A 50 -7.71 17.43 5.45
CA THR A 50 -7.07 16.60 4.42
C THR A 50 -5.96 15.76 5.02
N TYR A 51 -6.08 14.44 4.87
CA TYR A 51 -4.99 13.53 5.24
C TYR A 51 -3.73 13.81 4.39
N GLN A 52 -2.62 14.16 5.05
CA GLN A 52 -1.33 14.37 4.40
C GLN A 52 -0.42 13.15 4.58
N PRO A 53 -0.13 12.38 3.51
CA PRO A 53 0.69 11.18 3.60
C PRO A 53 2.05 11.42 4.24
N ASP A 54 2.68 12.58 4.03
CA ASP A 54 4.01 12.84 4.59
C ASP A 54 4.02 13.10 6.11
N GLN A 55 2.88 13.48 6.68
CA GLN A 55 2.73 13.81 8.10
C GLN A 55 2.39 12.59 8.97
N HIS A 56 2.01 11.45 8.38
CA HIS A 56 1.53 10.28 9.13
C HIS A 56 2.24 8.99 8.74
N ASP A 57 2.87 8.28 9.68
CA ASP A 57 3.66 7.09 9.35
C ASP A 57 2.87 6.00 8.61
N CYS A 58 1.61 5.78 9.01
CA CYS A 58 0.71 4.82 8.40
C CYS A 58 -0.53 5.49 7.77
N PRO A 59 -1.08 4.89 6.70
CA PRO A 59 -2.37 5.27 6.19
C PRO A 59 -3.49 4.96 7.20
N PRO A 60 -4.66 5.58 7.06
CA PRO A 60 -5.85 5.21 7.80
C PRO A 60 -6.23 3.75 7.60
N PRO A 61 -7.00 3.16 8.53
CA PRO A 61 -7.50 1.80 8.39
C PRO A 61 -8.33 1.58 7.13
N CYS A 62 -8.29 0.38 6.57
CA CYS A 62 -9.18 -0.05 5.49
C CYS A 62 -10.63 -0.09 5.98
N VAL A 63 -11.40 0.98 5.72
CA VAL A 63 -12.83 1.06 6.07
C VAL A 63 -13.67 0.32 5.03
N ASP A 64 -13.49 0.66 3.76
CA ASP A 64 -14.09 -0.06 2.63
C ASP A 64 -13.00 -0.76 1.81
N TYR A 65 -13.01 -2.10 1.84
CA TYR A 65 -12.04 -2.91 1.10
C TYR A 65 -12.31 -2.90 -0.41
N ALA A 66 -13.52 -2.53 -0.84
CA ALA A 66 -13.90 -2.46 -2.24
C ALA A 66 -13.78 -1.06 -2.84
N ASN A 67 -13.69 -0.02 -2.01
CA ASN A 67 -13.43 1.32 -2.48
C ASN A 67 -11.93 1.63 -2.46
N ILE A 68 -11.19 1.10 -3.43
CA ILE A 68 -9.76 1.36 -3.57
C ILE A 68 -9.49 2.87 -3.75
N HIS A 69 -10.43 3.64 -4.30
CA HIS A 69 -10.29 5.10 -4.47
C HIS A 69 -10.32 5.86 -3.15
N SER A 70 -10.86 5.28 -2.08
CA SER A 70 -10.80 5.85 -0.73
C SER A 70 -9.48 5.56 -0.01
N TRP A 71 -8.57 4.78 -0.62
CA TRP A 71 -7.27 4.46 -0.03
C TRP A 71 -6.26 5.56 -0.35
N ILE A 72 -5.33 5.78 0.57
CA ILE A 72 -4.38 6.89 0.49
C ILE A 72 -3.34 6.66 -0.59
N PRO A 73 -3.11 7.61 -1.51
CA PRO A 73 -2.08 7.52 -2.52
C PRO A 73 -0.68 7.82 -1.94
N TYR A 74 0.29 7.03 -2.37
CA TYR A 74 1.72 7.20 -2.12
C TYR A 74 2.46 7.15 -3.45
N LEU A 75 3.49 7.98 -3.57
CA LEU A 75 4.32 8.08 -4.77
C LEU A 75 5.70 7.41 -4.62
N SER A 76 5.92 6.72 -3.50
CA SER A 76 7.20 6.09 -3.19
C SER A 76 7.02 4.84 -2.34
N VAL A 77 7.69 3.75 -2.71
CA VAL A 77 7.77 2.53 -1.89
C VAL A 77 8.50 2.79 -0.58
N GLN A 78 9.57 3.60 -0.61
CA GLN A 78 10.34 3.94 0.57
C GLN A 78 9.46 4.62 1.63
N ARG A 79 8.46 5.39 1.21
CA ARG A 79 7.52 6.04 2.14
C ARG A 79 6.70 5.03 2.95
N LEU A 80 6.35 3.89 2.38
CA LEU A 80 5.58 2.83 3.05
C LEU A 80 6.36 2.19 4.21
N SER A 81 7.71 2.20 4.14
CA SER A 81 8.58 1.59 5.16
C SER A 81 8.50 2.24 6.55
N ARG A 82 8.02 3.49 6.61
CA ARG A 82 7.74 4.21 7.87
C ARG A 82 6.62 3.55 8.65
N CYS A 83 5.62 2.98 7.98
CA CYS A 83 4.51 2.33 8.65
C CYS A 83 4.95 1.01 9.29
N LYS A 84 4.67 0.86 10.59
CA LYS A 84 4.93 -0.36 11.37
C LYS A 84 3.68 -1.21 11.59
N ALA A 85 2.65 -1.01 10.75
CA ALA A 85 1.43 -1.81 10.73
C ALA A 85 1.30 -2.52 9.36
N PRO A 86 0.59 -3.66 9.31
CA PRO A 86 0.32 -4.34 8.05
C PRO A 86 -0.62 -3.51 7.18
N MET A 87 -0.33 -3.43 5.88
CA MET A 87 -1.11 -2.63 4.92
C MET A 87 -1.50 -3.46 3.70
N LEU A 88 -2.64 -3.13 3.09
CA LEU A 88 -2.95 -3.51 1.72
C LEU A 88 -2.49 -2.42 0.78
N LEU A 89 -1.98 -2.83 -0.38
CA LEU A 89 -1.52 -1.96 -1.44
C LEU A 89 -2.25 -2.31 -2.73
N GLN A 90 -2.67 -1.29 -3.45
CA GLN A 90 -3.07 -1.39 -4.85
C GLN A 90 -2.13 -0.51 -5.68
N LEU A 91 -1.56 -1.13 -6.71
CA LEU A 91 -0.73 -0.46 -7.69
C LEU A 91 -0.90 -1.16 -9.04
N SER A 92 -0.54 -0.49 -10.12
CA SER A 92 -0.53 -1.11 -11.44
C SER A 92 0.50 -2.24 -11.50
N VAL A 93 0.15 -3.39 -12.08
CA VAL A 93 1.13 -4.46 -12.39
C VAL A 93 1.93 -4.17 -13.66
N SER A 94 1.41 -3.34 -14.56
CA SER A 94 2.03 -3.04 -15.86
C SER A 94 3.02 -1.87 -15.82
N GLN A 95 3.03 -1.12 -14.72
CA GLN A 95 3.94 0.00 -14.51
C GLN A 95 5.07 -0.43 -13.57
N PRO A 96 6.30 -0.62 -14.07
CA PRO A 96 7.40 -1.09 -13.25
C PRO A 96 7.74 -0.10 -12.11
N LEU A 97 8.09 -0.63 -10.95
CA LEU A 97 8.52 0.16 -9.77
C LEU A 97 10.04 0.44 -9.73
N ASP A 98 10.82 -0.22 -10.59
CA ASP A 98 12.29 -0.26 -10.57
C ASP A 98 12.93 0.73 -11.56
N VAL A 99 12.15 1.62 -12.17
CA VAL A 99 12.61 2.60 -13.16
C VAL A 99 12.59 4.00 -12.55
N GLU A 100 13.71 4.74 -12.64
CA GLU A 100 13.90 6.05 -11.98
C GLU A 100 12.85 7.12 -12.35
N ASP A 101 12.22 7.02 -13.52
CA ASP A 101 11.19 7.96 -14.00
C ASP A 101 9.75 7.41 -13.92
N SER A 102 9.52 6.36 -13.15
CA SER A 102 8.17 5.79 -13.01
C SER A 102 7.26 6.72 -12.20
N THR A 103 6.10 7.10 -12.76
CA THR A 103 5.04 7.87 -12.06
C THR A 103 4.26 6.96 -11.12
N ILE A 104 4.94 6.38 -10.13
CA ILE A 104 4.39 5.34 -9.26
C ILE A 104 3.18 5.91 -8.51
N LEU A 105 2.05 5.20 -8.56
CA LEU A 105 0.90 5.46 -7.71
C LEU A 105 0.57 4.18 -6.95
N ILE A 106 0.76 4.22 -5.63
CA ILE A 106 0.43 3.13 -4.72
C ILE A 106 -0.67 3.61 -3.80
N ARG A 107 -1.87 3.04 -3.93
CA ARG A 107 -2.96 3.26 -2.98
C ARG A 107 -2.83 2.30 -1.81
N SER A 108 -2.94 2.79 -0.58
CA SER A 108 -2.69 1.99 0.61
C SER A 108 -3.68 2.30 1.74
N CYS A 109 -4.01 1.26 2.51
CA CYS A 109 -4.75 1.36 3.75
C CYS A 109 -4.20 0.38 4.78
N THR A 110 -4.34 0.70 6.07
CA THR A 110 -3.85 -0.14 7.17
C THR A 110 -4.84 -1.25 7.48
N LEU A 111 -4.34 -2.47 7.67
CA LEU A 111 -5.13 -3.62 8.07
C LEU A 111 -5.47 -3.55 9.56
N GLY A 112 -6.78 -3.44 9.85
CA GLY A 112 -7.31 -3.39 11.21
C GLY A 112 -7.04 -2.05 11.92
N SER A 113 -7.41 -2.00 13.20
CA SER A 113 -7.20 -0.82 14.03
C SER A 113 -5.86 -0.91 14.74
N HIS A 114 -4.81 -0.39 14.11
CA HIS A 114 -3.49 -0.25 14.72
C HIS A 114 -3.36 1.12 15.42
N SER A 115 -2.66 1.18 16.55
CA SER A 115 -2.41 2.42 17.29
C SER A 115 -1.63 3.46 16.47
N THR A 116 -0.85 3.00 15.49
CA THR A 116 -0.07 3.83 14.56
C THR A 116 -0.88 4.29 13.34
N ALA A 117 -2.08 3.75 13.12
CA ALA A 117 -2.92 4.16 12.01
C ALA A 117 -3.54 5.52 12.32
N ALA A 118 -3.40 6.46 11.39
CA ALA A 118 -4.06 7.75 11.49
C ALA A 118 -5.59 7.55 11.48
N LYS A 119 -6.31 8.38 12.23
CA LYS A 119 -7.77 8.45 12.16
C LYS A 119 -8.13 9.63 11.27
N ILE A 120 -8.96 9.40 10.26
CA ILE A 120 -9.63 10.49 9.55
C ILE A 120 -10.79 10.92 10.44
N ILE A 121 -10.80 12.19 10.85
CA ILE A 121 -11.72 12.70 11.88
C ILE A 121 -13.04 13.18 11.27
N ASP A 122 -13.05 13.68 10.04
CA ASP A 122 -14.27 14.16 9.37
C ASP A 122 -14.01 14.41 7.87
N GLU A 123 -14.02 13.37 7.05
CA GLU A 123 -14.14 13.53 5.60
C GLU A 123 -15.45 12.90 5.14
N THR A 124 -16.14 13.58 4.21
CA THR A 124 -17.22 12.98 3.44
C THR A 124 -16.70 11.68 2.83
N PRO A 125 -17.31 10.53 3.14
CA PRO A 125 -16.83 9.26 2.60
C PRO A 125 -16.71 9.35 1.08
N VAL A 126 -15.55 8.96 0.53
CA VAL A 126 -15.42 8.82 -0.91
C VAL A 126 -16.47 7.80 -1.36
N ASP A 127 -17.34 8.20 -2.28
CA ASP A 127 -18.39 7.33 -2.77
C ASP A 127 -17.80 6.10 -3.46
N ASN A 128 -18.41 4.95 -3.20
CA ASN A 128 -18.00 3.70 -3.81
C ASN A 128 -18.86 3.44 -5.05
N LEU A 129 -18.33 3.78 -6.22
CA LEU A 129 -19.00 3.59 -7.52
C LEU A 129 -19.41 2.12 -7.77
N LYS A 130 -18.75 1.14 -7.13
CA LYS A 130 -19.14 -0.27 -7.22
C LYS A 130 -20.50 -0.58 -6.56
N LYS A 131 -21.00 0.32 -5.71
CA LYS A 131 -22.25 0.19 -4.95
C LYS A 131 -23.37 1.09 -5.45
N GLU A 132 -23.15 1.91 -6.47
CA GLU A 132 -24.17 2.82 -6.99
C GLU A 132 -25.20 2.09 -7.86
N ASP A 133 -26.44 2.02 -7.39
CA ASP A 133 -27.57 1.33 -8.05
C ASP A 133 -27.80 1.77 -9.52
N THR A 134 -27.53 3.03 -9.84
CA THR A 134 -27.71 3.59 -11.20
C THR A 134 -26.63 3.14 -12.19
N LEU A 135 -25.46 2.76 -11.70
CA LEU A 135 -24.39 2.20 -12.53
C LEU A 135 -24.49 0.68 -12.64
N VAL A 136 -25.25 0.00 -11.78
CA VAL A 136 -25.35 -1.47 -11.75
C VAL A 136 -25.85 -2.04 -13.08
N GLN A 137 -26.75 -1.39 -13.82
CA GLN A 137 -27.24 -1.96 -15.09
C GLN A 137 -26.16 -2.09 -16.18
N ASP A 138 -25.10 -1.28 -16.13
CA ASP A 138 -23.94 -1.31 -17.03
C ASP A 138 -22.59 -1.50 -16.27
N SER A 139 -22.62 -1.91 -15.00
CA SER A 139 -21.41 -2.00 -14.18
C SER A 139 -20.57 -3.21 -14.59
N SER A 140 -19.24 -3.02 -14.60
CA SER A 140 -18.24 -4.08 -14.83
C SER A 140 -18.50 -5.32 -13.96
N LEU A 141 -19.06 -5.13 -12.75
CA LEU A 141 -19.37 -6.22 -11.81
C LEU A 141 -20.41 -7.21 -12.34
N ASN A 142 -21.41 -6.75 -13.11
CA ASN A 142 -22.43 -7.64 -13.67
C ASN A 142 -21.96 -8.44 -14.87
N VAL A 143 -20.79 -8.11 -15.42
CA VAL A 143 -20.18 -8.81 -16.57
C VAL A 143 -18.97 -9.65 -16.13
N ALA A 144 -18.34 -9.32 -15.00
CA ALA A 144 -17.20 -10.04 -14.47
C ALA A 144 -17.60 -11.49 -14.09
N PRO A 145 -17.02 -12.53 -14.74
CA PRO A 145 -17.44 -13.92 -14.51
C PRO A 145 -17.32 -14.36 -13.05
N ALA A 146 -16.28 -13.90 -12.36
CA ALA A 146 -16.03 -14.21 -10.96
C ALA A 146 -17.03 -13.56 -9.97
N CYS A 147 -17.83 -12.59 -10.42
CA CYS A 147 -18.95 -12.00 -9.66
C CYS A 147 -20.23 -12.83 -9.74
N ILE A 148 -20.40 -13.60 -10.80
CA ILE A 148 -21.62 -14.36 -11.10
C ILE A 148 -21.44 -15.83 -10.71
N ILE A 149 -20.23 -16.38 -10.94
CA ILE A 149 -19.95 -17.81 -10.85
C ILE A 149 -18.79 -18.05 -9.88
N SER A 150 -19.09 -18.75 -8.78
CA SER A 150 -18.08 -19.17 -7.79
C SER A 150 -17.20 -20.34 -8.28
N GLY A 151 -17.60 -21.00 -9.36
CA GLY A 151 -16.94 -22.18 -9.91
C GLY A 151 -17.29 -23.48 -9.17
N THR A 152 -16.76 -24.60 -9.69
CA THR A 152 -16.86 -25.92 -9.04
C THR A 152 -15.58 -26.18 -8.26
N PRO A 153 -15.64 -26.51 -6.95
CA PRO A 153 -14.46 -26.86 -6.19
C PRO A 153 -13.75 -28.08 -6.79
N VAL A 154 -12.46 -27.93 -7.12
CA VAL A 154 -11.61 -29.01 -7.61
C VAL A 154 -10.33 -29.00 -6.78
N SER A 155 -9.90 -30.18 -6.32
CA SER A 155 -8.62 -30.33 -5.64
C SER A 155 -7.48 -30.27 -6.65
N THR A 156 -6.53 -29.36 -6.42
CA THR A 156 -5.34 -29.21 -7.24
C THR A 156 -4.14 -28.87 -6.37
N LYS A 157 -2.93 -29.03 -6.90
CA LYS A 157 -1.68 -28.70 -6.20
C LYS A 157 -1.10 -27.42 -6.80
N LEU A 158 -0.60 -26.55 -5.92
CA LEU A 158 0.22 -25.41 -6.32
C LEU A 158 1.68 -25.85 -6.38
N SER A 159 2.38 -25.43 -7.42
CA SER A 159 3.84 -25.53 -7.49
C SER A 159 4.43 -24.50 -6.52
N ILE A 160 5.37 -24.93 -5.68
CA ILE A 160 6.02 -24.04 -4.71
C ILE A 160 7.50 -23.88 -5.10
N GLY A 161 7.89 -22.64 -5.36
CA GLY A 161 9.28 -22.21 -5.48
C GLY A 161 9.75 -21.53 -4.20
N LYS A 162 11.00 -21.75 -3.81
CA LYS A 162 11.65 -21.10 -2.68
C LYS A 162 13.00 -20.56 -3.10
N GLY A 163 13.28 -19.32 -2.72
CA GLY A 163 14.61 -18.74 -2.79
C GLY A 163 15.47 -19.13 -1.59
N ASP A 164 16.53 -18.36 -1.38
CA ASP A 164 17.49 -18.58 -0.31
C ASP A 164 16.83 -18.58 1.08
N PRO A 165 17.44 -19.26 2.08
CA PRO A 165 17.01 -19.17 3.46
C PRO A 165 16.98 -17.71 3.94
N GLY A 166 15.88 -17.32 4.57
CA GLY A 166 15.67 -15.98 5.10
C GLY A 166 15.39 -15.96 6.60
N ASN A 167 15.20 -14.75 7.12
CA ASN A 167 14.83 -14.48 8.51
C ASN A 167 13.41 -13.87 8.62
N GLY A 168 12.58 -14.09 7.61
CA GLY A 168 11.21 -13.58 7.56
C GLY A 168 10.37 -14.02 8.77
N ASN A 169 9.52 -13.10 9.23
CA ASN A 169 8.64 -13.34 10.37
C ASN A 169 7.32 -13.99 9.89
N LYS A 170 6.98 -15.16 10.45
CA LYS A 170 5.79 -15.93 10.04
C LYS A 170 4.48 -15.21 10.39
N GLU A 171 4.46 -14.50 11.51
CA GLU A 171 3.28 -13.74 11.96
C GLU A 171 3.02 -12.54 11.05
N HIS A 172 4.08 -11.92 10.51
CA HIS A 172 3.97 -10.85 9.52
C HIS A 172 3.31 -11.39 8.25
N ILE A 173 3.82 -12.52 7.74
CA ILE A 173 3.26 -13.18 6.56
C ILE A 173 1.79 -13.55 6.80
N ALA A 174 1.48 -14.21 7.91
CA ALA A 174 0.10 -14.59 8.24
C ALA A 174 -0.84 -13.38 8.29
N SER A 175 -0.38 -12.24 8.81
CA SER A 175 -1.14 -10.99 8.85
C SER A 175 -1.42 -10.46 7.43
N LEU A 176 -0.43 -10.50 6.54
CA LEU A 176 -0.61 -10.13 5.13
C LEU A 176 -1.60 -11.05 4.41
N LEU A 177 -1.42 -12.37 4.53
CA LEU A 177 -2.30 -13.36 3.90
C LEU A 177 -3.75 -13.18 4.36
N LYS A 178 -3.97 -12.93 5.66
CA LYS A 178 -5.29 -12.65 6.22
C LYS A 178 -5.90 -11.37 5.64
N GLY A 179 -5.11 -10.32 5.48
CA GLY A 179 -5.54 -9.06 4.86
C GLY A 179 -5.98 -9.25 3.42
N MET A 180 -5.19 -9.96 2.62
CA MET A 180 -5.50 -10.27 1.23
C MET A 180 -6.74 -11.17 1.10
N ASN A 181 -6.90 -12.15 2.00
CA ASN A 181 -8.12 -12.93 2.11
C ASN A 181 -9.36 -12.05 2.33
N LYS A 182 -9.26 -11.06 3.23
CA LYS A 182 -10.38 -10.15 3.50
C LYS A 182 -10.71 -9.27 2.29
N PHE A 183 -9.69 -8.82 1.54
CA PHE A 183 -9.87 -8.07 0.30
C PHE A 183 -10.68 -8.87 -0.73
N PHE A 184 -10.27 -10.08 -1.07
CA PHE A 184 -10.96 -10.90 -2.08
C PHE A 184 -12.27 -11.53 -1.60
N SER A 185 -12.48 -11.65 -0.28
CA SER A 185 -13.75 -12.10 0.28
C SER A 185 -14.82 -11.00 0.30
N THR A 186 -14.43 -9.74 0.05
CA THR A 186 -15.37 -8.64 -0.10
C THR A 186 -16.12 -8.82 -1.41
N LYS A 187 -17.46 -8.90 -1.35
CA LYS A 187 -18.32 -9.22 -2.50
C LYS A 187 -18.03 -8.33 -3.71
N ASP A 188 -17.86 -7.03 -3.49
CA ASP A 188 -17.68 -6.04 -4.54
C ASP A 188 -16.25 -6.03 -5.13
N ASN A 189 -15.35 -6.89 -4.64
CA ASN A 189 -14.01 -7.13 -5.21
C ASN A 189 -13.96 -8.36 -6.11
N CYS A 190 -15.12 -8.84 -6.56
CA CYS A 190 -15.20 -10.00 -7.44
C CYS A 190 -14.63 -9.74 -8.85
N ASP A 191 -14.43 -8.49 -9.25
CA ASP A 191 -13.74 -8.09 -10.49
C ASP A 191 -12.24 -7.87 -10.32
N GLU A 192 -11.75 -7.76 -9.08
CA GLU A 192 -10.34 -7.53 -8.78
C GLU A 192 -9.52 -8.80 -8.98
N ASN A 193 -8.40 -8.71 -9.70
CA ASN A 193 -7.57 -9.88 -10.02
C ASN A 193 -6.26 -9.92 -9.25
N PHE A 194 -5.89 -8.84 -8.57
CA PHE A 194 -4.66 -8.80 -7.79
C PHE A 194 -4.77 -7.82 -6.62
N VAL A 195 -3.96 -8.08 -5.59
CA VAL A 195 -3.73 -7.15 -4.50
C VAL A 195 -2.33 -7.39 -3.95
N PHE A 196 -1.74 -6.35 -3.39
CA PHE A 196 -0.45 -6.41 -2.73
C PHE A 196 -0.61 -6.14 -1.25
N ALA A 197 0.38 -6.54 -0.46
CA ALA A 197 0.39 -6.27 0.96
C ALA A 197 1.82 -6.03 1.45
N TYR A 198 1.98 -5.18 2.47
CA TYR A 198 3.28 -4.78 3.00
C TYR A 198 3.26 -4.74 4.52
N TYR A 199 4.28 -5.31 5.16
CA TYR A 199 4.48 -5.22 6.61
C TYR A 199 5.94 -5.45 6.99
N GLN A 200 6.61 -4.39 7.49
CA GLN A 200 7.99 -4.44 8.02
C GLN A 200 8.97 -5.27 7.15
N GLN A 201 9.12 -4.90 5.86
CA GLN A 201 9.93 -5.58 4.83
C GLN A 201 9.36 -6.90 4.29
N THR A 202 8.30 -7.44 4.88
CA THR A 202 7.55 -8.52 4.21
C THR A 202 6.60 -7.90 3.21
N VAL A 203 6.69 -8.30 1.96
CA VAL A 203 5.75 -7.94 0.90
C VAL A 203 5.14 -9.20 0.32
N ALA A 204 3.90 -9.10 -0.11
CA ALA A 204 3.23 -10.20 -0.77
C ALA A 204 2.33 -9.69 -1.89
N SER A 205 2.13 -10.53 -2.89
CA SER A 205 1.16 -10.32 -3.95
C SER A 205 0.31 -11.57 -4.12
N VAL A 206 -0.93 -11.35 -4.54
CA VAL A 206 -1.83 -12.39 -5.01
C VAL A 206 -2.31 -12.00 -6.39
N TYR A 207 -2.34 -12.96 -7.30
CA TYR A 207 -3.02 -12.85 -8.58
C TYR A 207 -4.00 -14.01 -8.75
N ILE A 208 -5.18 -13.71 -9.27
CA ILE A 208 -6.19 -14.68 -9.67
C ILE A 208 -6.72 -14.33 -11.04
N GLY A 209 -6.59 -15.27 -11.98
CA GLY A 209 -7.16 -15.14 -13.31
C GLY A 209 -8.70 -15.10 -13.27
N PRO A 210 -9.35 -14.34 -14.16
CA PRO A 210 -10.81 -14.14 -14.14
C PRO A 210 -11.64 -15.40 -14.43
N GLY A 211 -11.02 -16.50 -14.86
CA GLY A 211 -11.67 -17.80 -15.04
C GLY A 211 -11.71 -18.66 -13.77
N LEU A 212 -11.11 -18.19 -12.68
CA LEU A 212 -11.13 -18.85 -11.37
C LEU A 212 -12.10 -18.11 -10.43
N GLY A 213 -12.88 -18.88 -9.68
CA GLY A 213 -13.78 -18.31 -8.67
C GLY A 213 -12.99 -17.72 -7.49
N LYS A 214 -13.46 -16.60 -6.94
CA LYS A 214 -12.81 -15.96 -5.77
C LYS A 214 -12.58 -16.87 -4.56
N PRO A 215 -13.40 -17.90 -4.27
CA PRO A 215 -13.08 -18.85 -3.21
C PRO A 215 -11.71 -19.55 -3.36
N THR A 216 -11.15 -19.63 -4.58
CA THR A 216 -9.80 -20.14 -4.82
C THR A 216 -8.76 -19.38 -4.01
N VAL A 217 -8.86 -18.04 -3.92
CA VAL A 217 -7.93 -17.22 -3.12
C VAL A 217 -7.92 -17.69 -1.68
N LYS A 218 -9.10 -17.80 -1.05
CA LYS A 218 -9.20 -18.24 0.34
C LYS A 218 -8.54 -19.59 0.56
N SER A 219 -8.90 -20.58 -0.26
CA SER A 219 -8.35 -21.93 -0.13
C SER A 219 -6.82 -21.98 -0.30
N ALA A 220 -6.28 -21.19 -1.22
CA ALA A 220 -4.85 -21.15 -1.50
C ALA A 220 -4.06 -20.38 -0.42
N LEU A 221 -4.58 -19.25 0.05
CA LEU A 221 -3.93 -18.48 1.13
C LEU A 221 -3.95 -19.22 2.46
N ASP A 222 -5.03 -19.95 2.76
CA ASP A 222 -5.12 -20.79 3.95
C ASP A 222 -4.07 -21.93 3.86
N ALA A 223 -4.02 -22.65 2.74
CA ALA A 223 -3.02 -23.71 2.52
C ALA A 223 -1.57 -23.18 2.55
N MET A 224 -1.33 -21.97 2.03
CA MET A 224 -0.03 -21.31 2.10
C MET A 224 0.34 -20.94 3.52
N GLY A 225 -0.61 -20.38 4.29
CA GLY A 225 -0.42 -20.06 5.71
C GLY A 225 -0.07 -21.31 6.53
N GLU A 226 -0.77 -22.42 6.30
CA GLU A 226 -0.48 -23.72 6.92
C GLU A 226 0.92 -24.23 6.56
N HIS A 227 1.30 -24.17 5.29
CA HIS A 227 2.63 -24.60 4.81
C HIS A 227 3.78 -23.80 5.45
N ILE A 228 3.62 -22.48 5.55
CA ILE A 228 4.62 -21.59 6.18
C ILE A 228 4.68 -21.85 7.69
N SER A 229 3.54 -22.06 8.32
CA SER A 229 3.46 -22.34 9.76
C SER A 229 4.14 -23.66 10.11
N ALA A 230 3.87 -24.72 9.34
CA ALA A 230 4.43 -26.06 9.55
C ALA A 230 5.92 -26.18 9.15
N GLY A 231 6.42 -25.31 8.27
CA GLY A 231 7.81 -25.31 7.81
C GLY A 231 8.83 -24.84 8.86
N GLY A 232 10.12 -24.98 8.54
CA GLY A 232 11.23 -24.45 9.34
C GLY A 232 11.40 -22.93 9.18
N SER A 233 12.62 -22.49 8.85
CA SER A 233 12.88 -21.10 8.49
C SER A 233 12.12 -20.69 7.22
N VAL A 234 11.77 -19.40 7.16
CA VAL A 234 11.10 -18.79 6.00
C VAL A 234 12.18 -18.43 4.97
N SER A 235 11.97 -18.75 3.69
CA SER A 235 12.85 -18.31 2.61
C SER A 235 12.69 -16.82 2.33
N ASN A 236 13.73 -16.15 1.85
CA ASN A 236 13.69 -14.75 1.40
C ASN A 236 12.57 -14.52 0.38
N GLN A 237 12.35 -15.51 -0.48
CA GLN A 237 11.29 -15.50 -1.48
C GLN A 237 10.57 -16.84 -1.46
N THR A 238 9.24 -16.80 -1.49
CA THR A 238 8.40 -17.97 -1.68
C THR A 238 7.33 -17.65 -2.71
N VAL A 239 7.20 -18.49 -3.72
CA VAL A 239 6.15 -18.39 -4.74
C VAL A 239 5.33 -19.67 -4.70
N ALA A 240 4.01 -19.54 -4.73
CA ALA A 240 3.08 -20.66 -4.87
C ALA A 240 2.12 -20.36 -6.02
N GLU A 241 2.11 -21.20 -7.05
CA GLU A 241 1.40 -20.90 -8.30
C GLU A 241 0.72 -22.12 -8.94
N LEU A 242 -0.36 -21.82 -9.66
CA LEU A 242 -1.03 -22.68 -10.61
C LEU A 242 -0.82 -22.08 -12.00
N CYS A 243 0.33 -22.36 -12.60
CA CYS A 243 0.71 -21.86 -13.94
C CYS A 243 1.22 -23.00 -14.84
N GLY A 244 1.56 -22.70 -16.09
CA GLY A 244 2.10 -23.67 -17.05
C GLY A 244 1.07 -24.70 -17.55
N ASN A 245 1.55 -25.77 -18.21
CA ASN A 245 0.73 -26.82 -18.86
C ASN A 245 -0.30 -26.29 -19.87
N GLY A 246 0.05 -25.22 -20.61
CA GLY A 246 -0.85 -24.61 -21.60
C GLY A 246 -2.06 -23.89 -20.98
N ARG A 247 -2.05 -23.62 -19.66
CA ARG A 247 -3.06 -22.78 -19.02
C ARG A 247 -3.03 -21.39 -19.62
N LYS A 248 -4.22 -20.84 -19.82
CA LYS A 248 -4.38 -19.45 -20.27
C LYS A 248 -4.32 -18.50 -19.06
N PRO A 249 -4.06 -17.19 -19.25
CA PRO A 249 -4.02 -16.22 -18.15
C PRO A 249 -5.25 -16.23 -17.24
N GLN A 250 -6.41 -16.61 -17.79
CA GLN A 250 -7.67 -16.72 -17.04
C GLN A 250 -7.68 -17.88 -16.03
N GLN A 251 -6.79 -18.86 -16.17
CA GLN A 251 -6.69 -20.07 -15.36
C GLN A 251 -5.44 -20.06 -14.47
N VAL A 252 -4.72 -18.94 -14.42
CA VAL A 252 -3.52 -18.78 -13.59
C VAL A 252 -3.91 -18.27 -12.21
N PHE A 253 -3.25 -18.82 -11.19
CA PHE A 253 -3.29 -18.30 -9.83
C PHE A 253 -1.88 -18.23 -9.28
N GLY A 254 -1.57 -17.21 -8.49
CA GLY A 254 -0.24 -17.06 -7.92
C GLY A 254 -0.26 -16.29 -6.61
N VAL A 255 0.67 -16.66 -5.74
CA VAL A 255 1.02 -15.94 -4.51
C VAL A 255 2.53 -15.79 -4.49
N ALA A 256 3.04 -14.57 -4.39
CA ALA A 256 4.46 -14.32 -4.17
C ALA A 256 4.63 -13.64 -2.82
N ILE A 257 5.66 -14.05 -2.08
CA ILE A 257 6.03 -13.49 -0.78
C ILE A 257 7.52 -13.22 -0.83
N ASP A 258 7.91 -12.00 -0.53
CA ASP A 258 9.30 -11.58 -0.38
C ASP A 258 9.49 -11.00 1.03
N THR A 259 10.51 -11.45 1.75
CA THR A 259 10.79 -11.03 3.12
C THR A 259 11.95 -10.03 3.21
N THR A 260 12.45 -9.57 2.07
CA THR A 260 13.56 -8.61 1.94
C THR A 260 13.07 -7.18 1.65
N GLY A 261 11.80 -7.05 1.24
CA GLY A 261 11.15 -5.78 0.96
C GLY A 261 11.05 -5.47 -0.53
N ASP A 262 11.34 -6.44 -1.39
CA ASP A 262 11.35 -6.25 -2.84
C ASP A 262 9.93 -6.27 -3.41
N LEU A 263 9.26 -5.11 -3.33
CA LEU A 263 7.93 -4.92 -3.90
C LEU A 263 7.93 -5.07 -5.43
N ALA A 264 9.04 -4.73 -6.09
CA ALA A 264 9.16 -4.85 -7.54
C ALA A 264 9.20 -6.32 -7.99
N ALA A 265 9.89 -7.19 -7.26
CA ALA A 265 9.89 -8.63 -7.53
C ALA A 265 8.49 -9.25 -7.42
N VAL A 266 7.74 -8.95 -6.36
CA VAL A 266 6.37 -9.49 -6.22
C VAL A 266 5.38 -8.88 -7.21
N GLN A 267 5.59 -7.63 -7.65
CA GLN A 267 4.85 -7.01 -8.75
C GLN A 267 5.14 -7.70 -10.08
N LYS A 268 6.41 -7.98 -10.36
CA LYS A 268 6.83 -8.69 -11.56
C LYS A 268 6.18 -10.07 -11.65
N ALA A 269 6.13 -10.82 -10.55
CA ALA A 269 5.44 -12.11 -10.50
C ALA A 269 3.95 -11.98 -10.89
N ALA A 270 3.25 -10.97 -10.33
CA ALA A 270 1.86 -10.69 -10.69
C ALA A 270 1.67 -10.30 -12.16
N LEU A 271 2.60 -9.51 -12.71
CA LEU A 271 2.61 -9.17 -14.13
C LEU A 271 2.82 -10.40 -15.02
N ASP A 272 3.74 -11.29 -14.64
CA ASP A 272 4.01 -12.49 -15.44
C ASP A 272 2.80 -13.44 -15.44
N TRP A 273 2.11 -13.62 -14.31
CA TRP A 273 0.85 -14.38 -14.27
C TRP A 273 -0.28 -13.75 -15.09
N SER A 274 -0.31 -12.42 -15.20
CA SER A 274 -1.30 -11.74 -16.04
C SER A 274 -1.11 -12.00 -17.54
N LYS A 275 0.10 -12.45 -17.94
CA LYS A 275 0.46 -12.77 -19.33
C LYS A 275 0.28 -14.25 -19.68
N GLY A 276 0.16 -15.13 -18.67
CA GLY A 276 -0.10 -16.57 -18.83
C GLY A 276 1.15 -17.42 -18.72
#